data_AF-A0A7C3X8L9-F1
#
_entry.id   AF-A0A7C3X8L9-F1
#
_cell.length_a   1.000
_cell.length_b   1.000
_cell.length_c   1.000
_cell.angle_alpha   90.00
_cell.angle_beta   90.00
_cell.angle_gamma   90.00
#
_symmetry.space_group_name_H-M   'P 1'
#
loop_
_entity.id
_entity.type
_entity.pdbx_description
1 polymer ?
#
loop_
_entity_poly.entity_id
_entity_poly.type
_entity_poly.pdbx_seq_one_letter_code
_entity_poly.pdbx_strand_id
1 'polypeptide(L)'
;MPTGGGSPPEWGLGEEVKHTRDERWRSAAAVVLLAAFLALDLRVALYHLATEGWKSGLTEVGLALVVASLASLGILSRRRHGTAGRRLPRSAAAALSAIAVFFVFLSAYHFTHQGVRSGAVELSLAAILLLLALALR
;
A
#
# COMPACT_ATOMS: atom_id res chain seq x y z
N MET A 1 7.73 -42.99 -41.94
CA MET A 1 8.05 -41.71 -41.27
C MET A 1 7.17 -41.58 -40.05
N PRO A 2 7.69 -41.61 -38.81
CA PRO A 2 6.87 -41.39 -37.63
C PRO A 2 6.75 -39.88 -37.35
N THR A 3 5.51 -39.37 -37.35
CA THR A 3 5.17 -38.05 -36.85
C THR A 3 5.15 -38.11 -35.32
N GLY A 4 6.29 -37.80 -34.70
CA GLY A 4 6.42 -37.68 -33.26
C GLY A 4 5.60 -36.49 -32.76
N GLY A 5 4.36 -36.77 -32.35
CA GLY A 5 3.55 -35.86 -31.54
C GLY A 5 4.13 -35.79 -30.13
N GLY A 6 5.15 -34.96 -29.96
CA GLY A 6 5.62 -34.59 -28.63
C GLY A 6 4.57 -33.69 -27.99
N SER A 7 3.83 -34.23 -27.03
CA SER A 7 3.02 -33.43 -26.11
C SER A 7 3.94 -32.38 -25.46
N PRO A 8 3.56 -31.09 -25.45
CA PRO A 8 4.36 -30.08 -24.78
C PRO A 8 4.49 -30.42 -23.29
N PRO A 9 5.65 -30.18 -22.66
CA PRO A 9 5.87 -30.54 -21.27
C PRO A 9 4.88 -29.81 -20.36
N GLU A 10 4.03 -30.57 -19.66
CA GLU A 10 3.00 -30.07 -18.71
C GLU A 10 3.60 -29.29 -17.52
N TRP A 11 4.90 -29.41 -17.30
CA TRP A 11 5.64 -28.81 -16.18
C TRP A 11 5.68 -27.27 -16.17
N GLY A 12 5.28 -26.59 -17.26
CA GLY A 12 5.28 -25.12 -17.36
C GLY A 12 3.94 -24.43 -17.06
N LEU A 13 2.81 -25.12 -17.23
CA LEU A 13 1.49 -24.49 -17.15
C LEU A 13 1.05 -24.22 -15.70
N GLY A 14 1.49 -25.05 -14.75
CA GLY A 14 1.15 -24.90 -13.33
C GLY A 14 1.80 -23.69 -12.66
N GLU A 15 3.05 -23.39 -13.00
CA GLU A 15 3.79 -22.27 -12.39
C GLU A 15 3.32 -20.92 -12.91
N GLU A 16 3.00 -20.82 -14.20
CA GLU A 16 2.52 -19.58 -14.82
C GLU A 16 1.11 -19.20 -14.32
N VAL A 17 0.23 -20.19 -14.14
CA VAL A 17 -1.11 -20.00 -13.55
C VAL A 17 -1.01 -19.61 -12.06
N LYS A 18 -0.05 -20.15 -11.32
CA LYS A 18 0.18 -19.78 -9.92
C LYS A 18 0.69 -18.34 -9.79
N HIS A 19 1.67 -17.95 -10.61
CA HIS A 19 2.24 -16.60 -10.60
C HIS A 19 1.18 -15.53 -10.91
N THR A 20 0.35 -15.74 -11.94
CA THR A 20 -0.72 -14.80 -12.32
C THR A 20 -1.80 -14.67 -11.25
N ARG A 21 -2.09 -15.75 -10.52
CA ARG A 21 -3.04 -15.73 -9.40
C ARG A 21 -2.51 -14.93 -8.21
N ASP A 22 -1.26 -15.15 -7.83
CA ASP A 22 -0.61 -14.46 -6.71
C ASP A 22 -0.51 -12.94 -7.00
N GLU A 23 -0.18 -12.55 -8.22
CA GLU A 23 -0.11 -11.14 -8.62
C GLU A 23 -1.47 -10.43 -8.59
N ARG A 24 -2.55 -11.13 -8.98
CA ARG A 24 -3.92 -10.62 -8.85
C ARG A 24 -4.33 -10.43 -7.40
N TRP A 25 -4.06 -11.40 -6.53
CA TRP A 25 -4.36 -11.29 -5.11
C TRP A 25 -3.60 -10.16 -4.43
N ARG A 26 -2.31 -10.01 -4.73
CA ARG A 26 -1.48 -8.91 -4.18
C ARG A 26 -1.98 -7.55 -4.62
N SER A 27 -2.42 -7.43 -5.88
CA SER A 27 -3.00 -6.19 -6.41
C SER A 27 -4.36 -5.88 -5.75
N ALA A 28 -5.22 -6.88 -5.58
CA ALA A 28 -6.49 -6.72 -4.88
C ALA A 28 -6.29 -6.33 -3.41
N ALA A 29 -5.35 -6.99 -2.72
CA ALA A 29 -4.98 -6.66 -1.35
C ALA A 29 -4.46 -5.22 -1.23
N ALA A 30 -3.61 -4.77 -2.15
CA ALA A 30 -3.12 -3.39 -2.16
C ALA A 30 -4.27 -2.36 -2.32
N VAL A 31 -5.27 -2.65 -3.16
CA VAL A 31 -6.45 -1.79 -3.32
C VAL A 31 -7.28 -1.75 -2.03
N VAL A 32 -7.52 -2.91 -1.41
CA VAL A 32 -8.28 -2.98 -0.14
C VAL A 32 -7.55 -2.24 0.99
N LEU A 33 -6.23 -2.43 1.10
CA LEU A 33 -5.40 -1.74 2.10
C LEU A 33 -5.39 -0.22 1.87
N LEU A 34 -5.31 0.23 0.61
CA LEU A 34 -5.41 1.64 0.28
C LEU A 34 -6.78 2.23 0.66
N ALA A 35 -7.86 1.52 0.36
CA ALA A 35 -9.21 1.95 0.73
C ALA A 35 -9.37 2.04 2.27
N ALA A 36 -8.85 1.07 3.01
CA ALA A 36 -8.86 1.07 4.47
C ALA A 36 -8.06 2.25 5.05
N PHE A 37 -6.87 2.53 4.50
CA PHE A 37 -6.06 3.69 4.87
C PHE A 37 -6.84 4.99 4.67
N LEU A 38 -7.42 5.20 3.48
CA LEU A 38 -8.15 6.42 3.16
C LEU A 38 -9.40 6.61 4.03
N ALA A 39 -10.10 5.54 4.37
CA ALA A 39 -11.26 5.61 5.26
C ALA A 39 -10.88 6.04 6.69
N LEU A 40 -9.75 5.51 7.20
CA LEU A 40 -9.24 5.88 8.52
C LEU A 40 -8.68 7.30 8.52
N ASP A 41 -7.87 7.66 7.53
CA ASP A 41 -7.26 8.98 7.40
C ASP A 41 -8.32 10.08 7.23
N LEU A 42 -9.34 9.84 6.39
CA LEU A 42 -10.46 10.77 6.23
C LEU A 42 -11.24 10.97 7.54
N ARG A 43 -11.40 9.92 8.34
CA ARG A 43 -12.03 10.02 9.66
C ARG A 43 -11.21 10.91 10.60
N VAL A 44 -9.88 10.81 10.57
CA VAL A 44 -8.97 11.68 11.35
C VAL A 44 -9.04 13.11 10.83
N ALA A 45 -8.95 13.32 9.51
CA ALA A 45 -9.12 14.60 8.84
C ALA A 45 -10.39 15.33 9.25
N LEU A 46 -11.53 14.64 9.24
CA LEU A 46 -12.81 15.20 9.64
C LEU A 46 -12.86 15.55 11.13
N TYR A 47 -12.21 14.74 11.98
CA TYR A 47 -12.08 15.05 13.40
C TYR A 47 -11.26 16.33 13.61
N HIS A 48 -10.08 16.44 12.99
CA HIS A 48 -9.21 17.62 13.11
C HIS A 48 -9.86 18.88 12.52
N LEU A 49 -10.58 18.76 11.40
CA LEU A 49 -11.41 19.85 10.87
C LEU A 49 -12.47 20.31 11.86
N ALA A 50 -13.08 19.40 12.61
CA ALA A 50 -14.12 19.70 13.58
C ALA A 50 -13.57 20.25 14.91
N THR A 51 -12.37 19.84 15.36
CA THR A 51 -11.86 20.15 16.70
C THR A 51 -10.64 21.06 16.75
N GLU A 52 -9.74 20.97 15.75
CA GLU A 52 -8.43 21.66 15.76
C GLU A 52 -8.32 22.76 14.68
N GLY A 53 -9.27 22.79 13.75
CA GLY A 53 -9.40 23.82 12.72
C GLY A 53 -8.90 23.39 11.34
N TRP A 54 -9.23 24.22 10.35
CA TRP A 54 -9.10 23.87 8.93
C TRP A 54 -7.69 23.54 8.46
N LYS A 55 -6.65 24.14 9.07
CA LYS A 55 -5.24 23.90 8.70
C LYS A 55 -4.80 22.46 9.03
N SER A 56 -5.20 21.95 10.19
CA SER A 56 -4.86 20.61 10.66
C SER A 56 -5.51 19.55 9.76
N GLY A 57 -6.82 19.69 9.48
CA GLY A 57 -7.49 18.79 8.56
C GLY A 57 -6.97 18.83 7.11
N LEU A 58 -6.52 20.00 6.62
CA LEU A 58 -5.91 20.07 5.28
C LEU A 58 -4.58 19.34 5.19
N THR A 59 -3.74 19.39 6.24
CA THR A 59 -2.47 18.65 6.24
C THR A 59 -2.69 17.15 6.16
N GLU A 60 -3.74 16.65 6.81
CA GLU A 60 -4.11 15.23 6.81
C GLU A 60 -4.64 14.80 5.43
N VAL A 61 -5.58 15.57 4.86
CA VAL A 61 -6.07 15.33 3.49
C VAL A 61 -4.92 15.34 2.47
N GLY A 62 -3.97 16.28 2.62
CA GLY A 62 -2.77 16.34 1.78
C GLY A 62 -1.92 15.07 1.87
N LEU A 63 -1.72 14.55 3.08
CA LEU A 63 -1.00 13.29 3.30
C LEU A 63 -1.72 12.09 2.69
N ALA A 64 -3.04 12.01 2.84
CA ALA A 64 -3.86 10.98 2.19
C ALA A 64 -3.69 10.98 0.67
N LEU A 65 -3.70 12.16 0.04
CA LEU A 65 -3.50 12.29 -1.41
C LEU A 65 -2.11 11.83 -1.86
N VAL A 66 -1.06 12.13 -1.08
CA VAL A 66 0.30 11.65 -1.35
C VAL A 66 0.36 10.13 -1.28
N VAL A 67 -0.18 9.52 -0.22
CA VAL A 67 -0.22 8.06 -0.05
C VAL A 67 -1.02 7.41 -1.19
N ALA A 68 -2.19 7.95 -1.52
CA ALA A 68 -3.02 7.44 -2.62
C ALA A 68 -2.30 7.50 -3.97
N SER A 69 -1.58 8.57 -4.23
CA SER A 69 -0.81 8.76 -5.47
C SER A 69 0.34 7.74 -5.56
N LEU A 70 1.11 7.56 -4.49
CA LEU A 70 2.21 6.59 -4.42
C LEU A 70 1.69 5.16 -4.58
N ALA A 71 0.62 4.82 -3.88
CA ALA A 71 0.01 3.50 -3.95
C ALA A 71 -0.55 3.22 -5.35
N SER A 72 -1.31 4.15 -5.93
CA SER A 72 -1.86 4.02 -7.27
C SER A 72 -0.76 3.88 -8.32
N LEU A 73 0.31 4.66 -8.21
CA LEU A 73 1.48 4.55 -9.09
C LEU A 73 2.16 3.17 -8.95
N GLY A 74 2.30 2.66 -7.72
CA GLY A 74 2.81 1.32 -7.45
C GLY A 74 1.95 0.21 -8.06
N ILE A 75 0.62 0.32 -7.96
CA ILE A 75 -0.34 -0.64 -8.52
C ILE A 75 -0.33 -0.60 -10.06
N LEU A 76 -0.37 0.59 -10.66
CA LEU A 76 -0.39 0.76 -12.13
C LEU A 76 0.93 0.33 -12.78
N SER A 77 2.07 0.64 -12.15
CA SER A 77 3.39 0.34 -12.72
C SER A 77 3.65 -1.17 -12.82
N ARG A 78 3.09 -1.98 -11.92
CA ARG A 78 3.13 -3.45 -12.01
C ARG A 78 2.44 -4.02 -13.25
N ARG A 79 1.36 -3.39 -13.69
CA ARG A 79 0.61 -3.82 -14.89
C ARG A 79 1.37 -3.56 -16.19
N ARG A 80 2.40 -2.72 -16.19
CA ARG A 80 3.22 -2.42 -17.37
C ARG A 80 4.50 -3.27 -17.32
N HIS A 81 4.50 -4.40 -18.03
CA HIS A 81 5.68 -5.26 -18.17
C HIS A 81 6.79 -4.55 -18.97
N GLY A 82 7.77 -3.99 -18.24
CA GLY A 82 9.02 -3.45 -18.77
C GLY A 82 10.06 -3.29 -17.66
N THR A 83 11.35 -3.28 -18.01
CA THR A 83 12.47 -3.11 -17.05
C THR A 83 12.39 -1.81 -16.24
N ALA A 84 11.84 -0.73 -16.84
CA ALA A 84 11.52 0.51 -16.15
C ALA A 84 10.32 0.37 -15.18
N GLY A 85 9.36 -0.50 -15.51
CA GLY A 85 8.18 -0.81 -14.69
C GLY A 85 8.49 -1.52 -13.37
N ARG A 86 9.68 -2.12 -13.21
CA ARG A 86 10.13 -2.75 -11.96
C ARG A 86 10.78 -1.80 -10.95
N ARG A 87 11.21 -0.59 -11.35
CA ARG A 87 11.87 0.38 -10.46
C ARG A 87 10.87 1.26 -9.71
N LEU A 88 9.81 1.69 -10.41
CA LEU A 88 8.73 2.52 -9.87
C LEU A 88 7.97 1.90 -8.67
N PRO A 89 7.58 0.61 -8.67
CA PRO A 89 6.91 0.02 -7.51
C PRO A 89 7.84 -0.08 -6.31
N ARG A 90 9.16 -0.24 -6.52
CA ARG A 90 10.14 -0.26 -5.42
C ARG A 90 10.33 1.11 -4.78
N SER A 91 10.37 2.18 -5.57
CA SER A 91 10.46 3.54 -5.02
C SER A 91 9.17 3.93 -4.28
N ALA A 92 8.00 3.58 -4.83
CA ALA A 92 6.72 3.77 -4.15
C ALA A 92 6.66 3.00 -2.83
N ALA A 93 7.04 1.72 -2.82
CA ALA A 93 7.11 0.91 -1.61
C ALA A 93 8.11 1.49 -0.59
N ALA A 94 9.28 1.96 -1.03
CA ALA A 94 10.25 2.59 -0.13
C ALA A 94 9.72 3.88 0.49
N ALA A 95 9.03 4.73 -0.30
CA ALA A 95 8.41 5.96 0.19
C ALA A 95 7.30 5.66 1.20
N LEU A 96 6.42 4.68 0.91
CA LEU A 96 5.38 4.25 1.84
C LEU A 96 5.95 3.69 3.14
N SER A 97 7.04 2.91 3.07
CA SER A 97 7.74 2.45 4.27
C SER A 97 8.31 3.60 5.10
N ALA A 98 8.87 4.64 4.46
CA ALA A 98 9.38 5.81 5.18
C ALA A 98 8.25 6.58 5.90
N ILE A 99 7.10 6.75 5.23
CA ILE A 99 5.91 7.36 5.85
C ILE A 99 5.42 6.49 7.01
N ALA A 100 5.39 5.17 6.86
CA ALA A 100 4.99 4.27 7.93
C ALA A 100 5.90 4.38 9.17
N VAL A 101 7.22 4.46 8.97
CA VAL A 101 8.18 4.69 10.06
C VAL A 101 7.90 6.00 10.78
N PHE A 102 7.60 7.08 10.04
CA PHE A 102 7.19 8.35 10.63
C PHE A 102 5.94 8.20 11.52
N PHE A 103 4.92 7.48 11.07
CA PHE A 103 3.73 7.20 11.90
C PHE A 103 4.03 6.34 13.13
N VAL A 104 5.01 5.43 13.09
CA VAL A 104 5.45 4.70 14.29
C VAL A 104 6.03 5.65 15.33
N PHE A 105 6.87 6.60 14.91
CA PHE A 105 7.39 7.63 15.81
C PHE A 105 6.26 8.52 16.37
N LEU A 106 5.31 8.93 15.51
CA LEU A 106 4.17 9.74 15.93
C LEU A 106 3.28 8.99 16.93
N SER A 107 3.04 7.70 16.70
CA SER A 107 2.32 6.82 17.61
C SER A 107 2.98 6.75 18.98
N ALA A 108 4.30 6.54 19.04
CA ALA A 108 5.05 6.53 20.30
C ALA A 108 4.96 7.88 21.05
N TYR A 109 5.03 8.98 20.31
CA TYR A 109 4.83 10.31 20.86
C TYR A 109 3.40 10.50 21.41
N HIS A 110 2.37 10.08 20.69
CA HIS A 110 0.97 10.20 21.13
C HIS A 110 0.66 9.28 22.31
N PHE A 111 1.19 8.06 22.36
CA PHE A 111 1.08 7.20 23.54
C PHE A 111 1.62 7.86 24.81
N THR A 112 2.66 8.71 24.67
CA THR A 112 3.29 9.38 25.81
C THR A 112 2.68 10.74 26.15
N HIS A 113 2.06 11.44 25.19
CA HIS A 113 1.61 12.83 25.39
C HIS A 113 0.10 13.06 25.22
N GLN A 114 -0.58 12.28 24.36
CA GLN A 114 -1.97 12.50 23.95
C GLN A 114 -2.90 11.33 24.30
N GLY A 115 -2.34 10.23 24.78
CA GLY A 115 -3.06 9.06 25.29
C GLY A 115 -3.17 7.90 24.30
N VAL A 116 -3.64 6.77 24.83
CA VAL A 116 -3.65 5.46 24.15
C VAL A 116 -4.47 5.46 22.87
N ARG A 117 -5.62 6.16 22.87
CA ARG A 117 -6.52 6.18 21.71
C ARG A 117 -5.87 6.82 20.49
N SER A 118 -5.18 7.95 20.68
CA SER A 118 -4.46 8.64 19.62
C SER A 118 -3.37 7.71 19.09
N GLY A 119 -2.44 7.29 19.96
CA GLY A 119 -1.33 6.39 19.62
C GLY A 119 -1.72 5.13 18.84
N ALA A 120 -2.85 4.51 19.20
CA ALA A 120 -3.36 3.31 18.51
C ALA A 120 -3.83 3.58 17.07
N VAL A 121 -4.36 4.78 16.78
CA VAL A 121 -4.76 5.19 15.43
C VAL A 121 -3.53 5.35 14.54
N GLU A 122 -2.48 6.07 14.99
CA GLU A 122 -1.27 6.22 14.17
C GLU A 122 -0.56 4.88 13.95
N LEU A 123 -0.55 4.00 14.96
CA LEU A 123 0.00 2.66 14.82
C LEU A 123 -0.76 1.83 13.78
N SER A 124 -2.09 1.95 13.76
CA SER A 124 -2.94 1.27 12.78
C SER A 124 -2.68 1.79 11.36
N LEU A 125 -2.53 3.11 11.18
CA LEU A 125 -2.15 3.71 9.91
C LEU A 125 -0.76 3.25 9.45
N ALA A 126 0.22 3.22 10.36
CA ALA A 126 1.57 2.71 10.08
C ALA A 126 1.53 1.24 9.61
N ALA A 127 0.77 0.40 10.31
CA ALA A 127 0.64 -1.02 9.97
C ALA A 127 0.03 -1.22 8.57
N ILE A 128 -1.02 -0.47 8.23
CA ILE A 128 -1.65 -0.53 6.91
C ILE A 128 -0.66 -0.07 5.83
N LEU A 129 0.10 1.01 6.06
CA LEU A 129 1.11 1.50 5.13
C LEU A 129 2.23 0.47 4.89
N LEU A 130 2.69 -0.22 5.94
CA LEU A 130 3.68 -1.30 5.80
C LEU A 130 3.14 -2.48 5.00
N LEU A 131 1.91 -2.91 5.26
CA LEU A 131 1.26 -3.97 4.48
C LEU A 131 1.08 -3.56 3.02
N LEU A 132 0.74 -2.29 2.77
CA LEU A 132 0.62 -1.74 1.43
C LEU A 132 1.97 -1.70 0.71
N ALA A 133 3.03 -1.25 1.38
CA ALA A 133 4.38 -1.27 0.85
C ALA A 133 4.85 -2.70 0.53
N LEU A 134 4.52 -3.67 1.37
CA LEU A 134 4.82 -5.08 1.15
C LEU A 134 4.02 -5.67 -0.02
N ALA A 135 2.75 -5.30 -0.15
CA ALA A 135 1.93 -5.69 -1.29
C ALA A 135 2.49 -5.14 -2.60
N LEU A 136 3.16 -3.98 -2.57
CA LEU A 136 3.79 -3.30 -3.70
C LEU A 136 5.24 -3.73 -4.02
N ARG A 137 5.87 -4.54 -3.16
CA ARG A 137 7.17 -5.20 -3.43
C ARG A 137 7.07 -6.43 -4.30
#